data_AF-A0A940VMW0-F1
#
_entry.id   AF-A0A940VMW0-F1
#
_cell.length_a   1.000
_cell.length_b   1.000
_cell.length_c   1.000
_cell.angle_alpha   90.00
_cell.angle_beta   90.00
_cell.angle_gamma   90.00
#
_symmetry.space_group_name_H-M   'P 1'
#
loop_
_entity.id
_entity.type
_entity.pdbx_description
1 polymer ?
#
loop_
_entity_poly.entity_id
_entity_poly.type
_entity_poly.pdbx_seq_one_letter_code
_entity_poly.pdbx_strand_id
1 'polypeptide(L)'
;MIRLKGAFAYMVAVLMTFVALAALMGGTFLAAKLVNATGVKVSPWYTGGEVVQTIDHGSYRTLIHRPVFDTLVGQKKDGFIQIDWEPLGALPEKISEDIACFGNSNKDFHINLDTKTNVAELTSYNPEVISLAGSYKLKERMAVRVVLCRE
;
A
#
# COMPACT_ATOMS: atom_id res chain seq x y z
N MET A 1 -19.70 50.09 -13.26
CA MET A 1 -20.25 49.21 -12.19
C MET A 1 -20.30 47.73 -12.57
N ILE A 2 -20.70 47.34 -13.79
CA ILE A 2 -20.84 45.92 -14.19
C ILE A 2 -19.51 45.15 -14.13
N ARG A 3 -18.40 45.75 -14.55
CA ARG A 3 -17.06 45.13 -14.52
C ARG A 3 -16.53 44.86 -13.10
N LEU A 4 -16.86 45.71 -12.14
CA LEU A 4 -16.43 45.57 -10.74
C LEU A 4 -17.20 44.42 -10.04
N LYS A 5 -18.50 44.28 -10.34
CA LYS A 5 -19.33 43.16 -9.88
C LYS A 5 -18.88 41.83 -10.48
N GLY A 6 -18.47 41.82 -11.76
CA GLY A 6 -17.89 40.65 -12.41
C GLY A 6 -16.57 40.22 -11.76
N ALA A 7 -15.65 41.17 -11.52
CA ALA A 7 -14.37 40.88 -10.85
C ALA A 7 -14.56 40.28 -9.45
N PHE A 8 -15.53 40.78 -8.69
CA PHE A 8 -15.87 40.24 -7.37
C PHE A 8 -16.43 38.82 -7.45
N ALA A 9 -17.33 38.56 -8.41
CA ALA A 9 -17.88 37.23 -8.63
C ALA A 9 -16.80 36.20 -9.01
N TYR A 10 -15.85 36.56 -9.88
CA TYR A 10 -14.72 35.68 -10.21
C TYR A 10 -13.80 35.44 -9.03
N MET A 11 -13.53 36.47 -8.21
CA MET A 11 -12.72 36.33 -7.00
C MET A 11 -13.38 35.38 -5.99
N VAL A 12 -14.70 35.50 -5.79
CA VAL A 12 -15.47 34.57 -4.96
C VAL A 12 -15.43 33.16 -5.53
N ALA A 13 -15.57 32.99 -6.85
CA ALA A 13 -15.51 31.67 -7.48
C ALA A 13 -14.15 30.99 -7.28
N VAL A 14 -13.05 31.72 -7.48
CA VAL A 14 -11.69 31.20 -7.23
C VAL A 14 -11.53 30.80 -5.76
N LEU A 15 -11.98 31.65 -4.83
CA LEU A 15 -11.93 31.35 -3.40
C LEU A 15 -12.73 30.08 -3.06
N MET A 16 -13.94 29.94 -3.61
CA MET A 16 -14.80 28.78 -3.40
C MET A 16 -14.19 27.49 -3.96
N THR A 17 -13.42 27.55 -5.05
CA THR A 17 -12.64 26.41 -5.55
C THR A 17 -11.62 25.93 -4.51
N PHE A 18 -10.90 26.86 -3.87
CA PHE A 18 -9.94 26.50 -2.81
C PHE A 18 -10.65 25.97 -1.55
N VAL A 19 -11.79 26.55 -1.17
CA VAL A 19 -12.60 26.05 -0.05
C VAL A 19 -13.13 24.64 -0.34
N ALA A 20 -13.59 24.38 -1.56
CA ALA A 20 -14.05 23.04 -1.97
C ALA A 20 -12.89 22.02 -1.94
N LEU A 21 -11.71 22.39 -2.43
CA LEU A 21 -10.50 21.56 -2.35
C LEU A 21 -10.12 21.26 -0.89
N ALA A 22 -10.11 22.28 -0.03
CA ALA A 22 -9.81 22.12 1.40
C ALA A 22 -10.84 21.22 2.11
N ALA A 23 -12.13 21.38 1.79
CA ALA A 23 -13.20 20.53 2.31
C ALA A 23 -13.08 19.08 1.84
N LEU A 24 -12.68 18.85 0.58
CA LEU A 24 -12.39 17.52 0.05
C LEU A 24 -11.19 16.86 0.73
N MET A 25 -10.13 17.63 0.99
CA MET A 25 -8.93 17.13 1.69
C MET A 25 -9.18 16.85 3.17
N GLY A 26 -10.00 17.67 3.84
CA GLY A 26 -10.33 17.51 5.27
C GLY A 26 -11.46 16.50 5.55
N GLY A 27 -12.36 16.29 4.59
CA GLY A 27 -13.56 15.45 4.73
C GLY A 27 -13.39 14.05 4.16
N THR A 28 -12.64 13.19 4.86
CA THR A 28 -12.34 11.81 4.41
C THR A 28 -13.58 10.98 4.07
N PHE A 29 -14.72 11.22 4.73
CA PHE A 29 -15.96 10.47 4.51
C PHE A 29 -16.66 10.79 3.17
N LEU A 30 -16.86 12.07 2.85
CA LEU A 30 -17.51 12.49 1.60
C LEU A 30 -16.59 12.23 0.41
N ALA A 31 -15.28 12.49 0.56
CA ALA A 31 -14.29 12.18 -0.46
C ALA A 31 -14.26 10.68 -0.77
N ALA A 32 -14.22 9.80 0.25
CA ALA A 32 -14.25 8.36 0.05
C ALA A 32 -15.54 7.89 -0.64
N LYS A 33 -16.70 8.43 -0.28
CA LYS A 33 -17.97 8.10 -0.95
C LYS A 33 -18.01 8.56 -2.42
N LEU A 34 -17.51 9.75 -2.72
CA LEU A 34 -17.44 10.28 -4.10
C LEU A 34 -16.48 9.46 -4.96
N VAL A 35 -15.29 9.15 -4.45
CA VAL A 35 -14.30 8.30 -5.14
C VAL A 35 -14.88 6.90 -5.42
N ASN A 36 -15.57 6.30 -4.45
CA ASN A 36 -16.24 5.02 -4.65
C ASN A 36 -17.39 5.10 -5.68
N ALA A 37 -18.16 6.20 -5.70
CA ALA A 37 -19.27 6.38 -6.63
C ALA A 37 -18.83 6.62 -8.08
N THR A 38 -17.66 7.22 -8.29
CA THR A 38 -17.10 7.47 -9.63
C THR A 38 -16.35 6.28 -10.22
N GLY A 39 -16.22 5.18 -9.45
CA GLY A 39 -15.44 4.00 -9.86
C GLY A 39 -13.92 4.24 -9.85
N VAL A 40 -13.47 5.37 -9.29
CA VAL A 40 -12.04 5.67 -9.14
C VAL A 40 -11.48 4.78 -8.04
N LYS A 41 -10.49 3.95 -8.38
CA LYS A 41 -9.80 3.07 -7.43
C LYS A 41 -8.41 3.62 -7.13
N VAL A 42 -7.98 3.47 -5.87
CA VAL A 42 -6.58 3.72 -5.51
C VAL A 42 -5.72 2.62 -6.13
N SER A 43 -4.64 2.99 -6.80
CA SER A 43 -3.75 2.02 -7.45
C SER A 43 -3.12 1.07 -6.41
N PRO A 44 -3.07 -0.25 -6.70
CA PRO A 44 -2.38 -1.25 -5.87
C PRO A 44 -0.92 -0.89 -5.53
N TRP A 45 -0.27 -0.05 -6.34
CA TRP A 45 1.08 0.46 -6.05
C TRP A 45 1.17 1.28 -4.75
N TYR A 46 0.08 1.93 -4.37
CA TYR A 46 0.01 2.71 -3.14
C TYR A 46 -0.45 1.86 -1.95
N THR A 47 -1.37 0.92 -2.16
CA THR A 47 -1.95 0.12 -1.06
C THR A 47 -1.21 -1.17 -0.76
N GLY A 48 -0.34 -1.63 -1.67
CA GLY A 48 0.26 -2.96 -1.63
C GLY A 48 -0.57 -4.03 -2.34
N GLY A 49 -1.75 -3.68 -2.86
CA GLY A 49 -2.70 -4.64 -3.44
C GLY A 49 -3.65 -5.25 -2.41
N GLU A 50 -4.48 -6.18 -2.86
CA GLU A 50 -5.44 -6.89 -2.02
C GLU A 50 -4.74 -8.01 -1.23
N VAL A 51 -5.20 -8.27 0.00
CA VAL A 51 -4.70 -9.39 0.81
C VAL A 51 -5.25 -10.69 0.23
N VAL A 52 -4.37 -11.61 -0.17
CA VAL A 52 -4.74 -12.92 -0.74
C VAL A 52 -4.57 -14.06 0.24
N GLN A 53 -3.75 -13.87 1.28
CA GLN A 53 -3.54 -14.86 2.32
C GLN A 53 -3.33 -14.18 3.66
N THR A 54 -3.87 -14.79 4.71
CA THR A 54 -3.68 -14.38 6.10
C THR A 54 -3.22 -15.60 6.89
N ILE A 55 -2.09 -15.45 7.59
CA ILE A 55 -1.56 -16.46 8.50
C ILE A 55 -1.78 -15.95 9.91
N ASP A 56 -2.51 -16.70 10.72
CA ASP A 56 -2.79 -16.36 12.11
C ASP A 56 -1.76 -17.02 13.03
N HIS A 57 -1.09 -16.21 13.85
CA HIS A 57 -0.10 -16.65 14.86
C HIS A 57 -0.64 -16.47 16.29
N GLY A 58 -1.93 -16.15 16.44
CA GLY A 58 -2.61 -15.95 17.72
C GLY A 58 -2.49 -14.52 18.23
N SER A 59 -1.28 -14.05 18.56
CA SER A 59 -1.09 -12.66 19.03
C SER A 59 -0.99 -11.65 17.90
N TYR A 60 -0.54 -12.09 16.72
CA TYR A 60 -0.44 -11.28 15.52
C TYR A 60 -0.78 -12.12 14.28
N ARG A 61 -0.90 -11.45 13.14
CA ARG A 61 -1.20 -12.05 11.85
C ARG A 61 -0.23 -11.53 10.80
N THR A 62 0.08 -12.39 9.85
CA THR A 62 0.79 -12.03 8.62
C THR A 62 -0.23 -11.91 7.49
N LEU A 63 -0.28 -10.76 6.84
CA LEU A 63 -1.09 -10.51 5.66
C LEU A 63 -0.19 -10.50 4.43
N ILE A 64 -0.39 -11.45 3.54
CA ILE A 64 0.34 -11.54 2.28
C ILE A 64 -0.56 -10.93 1.21
N HIS A 65 -0.09 -9.85 0.60
CA HIS A 65 -0.81 -9.19 -0.49
C HIS A 65 -0.53 -9.88 -1.81
N ARG A 66 -1.42 -9.71 -2.79
CA ARG A 66 -1.16 -10.17 -4.15
C ARG A 66 0.09 -9.46 -4.72
N PRO A 67 0.90 -10.14 -5.54
CA PRO A 67 1.91 -9.47 -6.35
C PRO A 67 1.30 -8.35 -7.22
N VAL A 68 1.96 -7.20 -7.24
CA VAL A 68 1.53 -6.00 -7.96
C VAL A 68 2.47 -5.75 -9.15
N PHE A 69 1.92 -5.96 -10.35
CA PHE A 69 2.56 -5.68 -11.64
C PHE A 69 1.74 -4.67 -12.48
N ASP A 70 0.63 -4.18 -11.94
CA ASP A 70 -0.34 -3.36 -12.64
C ASP A 70 0.26 -2.03 -13.12
N THR A 71 -0.17 -1.51 -14.26
CA THR A 71 0.12 -0.12 -14.66
C THR A 71 -1.20 0.59 -14.95
N LEU A 72 -1.15 1.86 -15.35
CA LEU A 72 -2.36 2.58 -15.77
C LEU A 72 -3.02 1.91 -16.99
N VAL A 73 -2.22 1.28 -17.84
CA VAL A 73 -2.66 0.46 -18.97
C VAL A 73 -1.79 -0.79 -19.08
N GLY A 74 -2.34 -1.93 -18.67
CA GLY A 74 -1.68 -3.23 -18.76
C GLY A 74 -0.86 -3.61 -17.52
N GLN A 75 0.18 -4.40 -17.73
CA GLN A 75 1.11 -4.88 -16.69
C GLN A 75 2.55 -4.70 -17.16
N LYS A 76 3.48 -4.56 -16.22
CA LYS A 76 4.94 -4.51 -16.50
C LYS A 76 5.64 -5.74 -15.91
N LYS A 77 6.89 -5.97 -16.35
CA LYS A 77 7.70 -7.11 -15.88
C LYS A 77 8.12 -6.98 -14.41
N ASP A 78 8.49 -5.78 -13.99
CA ASP A 78 8.88 -5.52 -12.61
C ASP A 78 7.66 -5.27 -11.73
N GLY A 79 7.68 -5.80 -10.52
CA GLY A 79 6.60 -5.64 -9.57
C GLY A 79 7.12 -5.61 -8.16
N PHE A 80 6.18 -5.67 -7.23
CA PHE A 80 6.51 -5.94 -5.85
C PHE A 80 5.39 -6.74 -5.20
N ILE A 81 5.72 -7.36 -4.07
CA ILE A 81 4.75 -7.90 -3.12
C ILE A 81 4.92 -7.18 -1.79
N GLN A 82 3.81 -6.97 -1.09
CA GLN A 82 3.80 -6.44 0.26
C GLN A 82 3.37 -7.52 1.25
N ILE A 83 4.09 -7.58 2.36
CA ILE A 83 3.81 -8.47 3.48
C ILE A 83 3.63 -7.56 4.69
N ASP A 84 2.46 -7.64 5.32
CA ASP A 84 2.14 -6.85 6.51
C ASP A 84 2.06 -7.76 7.74
N TRP A 85 2.48 -7.24 8.89
CA TRP A 85 2.31 -7.86 10.20
C TRP A 85 1.52 -6.95 11.12
N GLU A 86 0.42 -7.45 11.67
CA GLU A 86 -0.49 -6.70 12.52
C GLU A 86 -1.07 -7.55 13.66
N PRO A 87 -1.46 -6.94 14.80
CA PRO A 87 -1.30 -5.53 15.14
C PRO A 87 0.13 -5.22 15.62
N LEU A 88 0.61 -4.01 15.35
CA LEU A 88 1.96 -3.55 15.69
C LEU A 88 2.33 -3.76 17.18
N GLY A 89 1.37 -3.55 18.07
CA GLY A 89 1.58 -3.66 19.52
C GLY A 89 1.75 -5.11 20.03
N ALA A 90 1.46 -6.11 19.21
CA ALA A 90 1.56 -7.53 19.57
C ALA A 90 2.63 -8.28 18.77
N LEU A 91 3.43 -7.57 17.96
CA LEU A 91 4.50 -8.18 17.20
C LEU A 91 5.66 -8.59 18.12
N PRO A 92 6.26 -9.78 17.89
CA PRO A 92 7.49 -10.16 18.57
C PRO A 92 8.65 -9.26 18.12
N GLU A 93 9.74 -9.25 18.89
CA GLU A 93 10.93 -8.43 18.57
C GLU A 93 11.58 -8.83 17.24
N LYS A 94 11.44 -10.12 16.89
CA LYS A 94 11.95 -10.69 15.65
C LYS A 94 10.88 -11.57 15.02
N ILE A 95 10.72 -11.40 13.71
CA ILE A 95 9.84 -12.19 12.86
C ILE A 95 10.73 -12.93 11.87
N SER A 96 10.49 -14.23 11.70
CA SER A 96 11.24 -15.11 10.80
C SER A 96 10.24 -16.02 10.12
N GLU A 97 9.92 -15.75 8.85
CA GLU A 97 8.79 -16.38 8.17
C GLU A 97 9.10 -16.72 6.71
N ASP A 98 8.70 -17.93 6.30
CA ASP A 98 8.73 -18.37 4.90
C ASP A 98 7.44 -18.01 4.18
N ILE A 99 7.58 -17.20 3.13
CA ILE A 99 6.48 -16.66 2.34
C ILE A 99 6.34 -17.46 1.04
N ALA A 100 5.12 -17.87 0.73
CA ALA A 100 4.73 -18.45 -0.55
C ALA A 100 3.67 -17.54 -1.17
N CYS A 101 4.00 -16.87 -2.27
CA CYS A 101 3.16 -15.86 -2.90
C CYS A 101 2.76 -16.19 -4.34
N PHE A 102 3.44 -17.14 -5.00
CA PHE A 102 3.10 -17.54 -6.37
C PHE A 102 2.15 -18.74 -6.44
N GLY A 103 1.62 -19.19 -5.29
CA GLY A 103 0.63 -20.27 -5.22
C GLY A 103 1.16 -21.65 -5.64
N ASN A 104 2.48 -21.76 -5.83
CA ASN A 104 3.15 -23.05 -5.90
C ASN A 104 3.25 -23.64 -4.48
N SER A 105 3.43 -24.96 -4.36
CA SER A 105 3.56 -25.61 -3.04
C SER A 105 4.90 -25.32 -2.33
N ASN A 106 5.77 -24.53 -2.96
CA ASN A 106 7.10 -24.23 -2.49
C ASN A 106 7.14 -22.85 -1.81
N LYS A 107 8.14 -22.63 -0.97
CA LYS A 107 8.41 -21.32 -0.40
C LYS A 107 9.16 -20.49 -1.43
N ASP A 108 8.72 -19.25 -1.65
CA ASP A 108 9.32 -18.37 -2.65
C ASP A 108 10.50 -17.58 -2.06
N PHE A 109 10.39 -17.18 -0.79
CA PHE A 109 11.45 -16.50 -0.06
C PHE A 109 11.21 -16.54 1.45
N HIS A 110 12.27 -16.22 2.21
CA HIS A 110 12.26 -16.10 3.66
C HIS A 110 12.56 -14.65 4.08
N ILE A 111 11.81 -14.14 5.05
CA ILE A 111 12.03 -12.82 5.66
C ILE A 111 12.45 -12.97 7.11
N ASN A 112 13.56 -12.32 7.48
CA ASN A 112 13.90 -12.01 8.86
C ASN A 112 13.70 -10.52 9.10
N LEU A 113 12.80 -10.14 10.01
CA LEU A 113 12.50 -8.74 10.35
C LEU A 113 12.73 -8.51 11.84
N ASP A 114 13.58 -7.54 12.16
CA ASP A 114 13.72 -6.98 13.51
C ASP A 114 12.74 -5.81 13.67
N THR A 115 11.72 -5.99 14.50
CA THR A 115 10.60 -5.05 14.63
C THR A 115 10.94 -3.80 15.44
N LYS A 116 12.04 -3.85 16.22
CA LYS A 116 12.55 -2.70 16.98
C LYS A 116 13.33 -1.75 16.09
N THR A 117 14.23 -2.29 15.28
CA THR A 117 15.11 -1.52 14.39
C THR A 117 14.48 -1.27 13.01
N ASN A 118 13.40 -1.98 12.69
CA ASN A 118 12.76 -1.98 11.37
C ASN A 118 13.75 -2.38 10.26
N VAL A 119 14.67 -3.30 10.56
CA VAL A 119 15.61 -3.87 9.58
C VAL A 119 15.08 -5.22 9.14
N ALA A 120 14.96 -5.42 7.83
CA ALA A 120 14.58 -6.69 7.24
C ALA A 120 15.71 -7.26 6.38
N GLU A 121 15.81 -8.58 6.38
CA GLU A 121 16.70 -9.36 5.54
C GLU A 121 15.86 -10.33 4.72
N LEU A 122 16.27 -10.54 3.46
CA LEU A 122 15.58 -11.38 2.50
C LEU A 122 16.51 -12.51 2.05
N THR A 123 16.04 -13.75 2.13
CA THR A 123 16.66 -14.88 1.47
C THR A 123 15.71 -15.38 0.39
N SER A 124 16.10 -15.24 -0.87
CA SER A 124 15.29 -15.64 -2.02
C SER A 124 15.50 -17.12 -2.38
N TYR A 125 14.41 -17.83 -2.66
CA TYR A 125 14.42 -19.20 -3.19
C TYR A 125 13.91 -19.28 -4.63
N ASN A 126 13.15 -18.26 -5.06
CA ASN A 126 12.55 -18.16 -6.38
C ASN A 126 13.26 -17.07 -7.21
N PRO A 127 13.67 -17.35 -8.47
CA PRO A 127 14.36 -16.36 -9.32
C PRO A 127 13.51 -15.11 -9.62
N GLU A 128 12.18 -15.19 -9.54
CA GLU A 128 11.31 -14.00 -9.71
C GLU A 128 11.41 -13.04 -8.52
N VAL A 129 12.04 -13.44 -7.41
CA VAL A 129 12.22 -12.63 -6.20
C VAL A 129 13.62 -12.04 -6.20
N ILE A 130 13.70 -10.72 -6.38
CA ILE A 130 14.96 -10.03 -6.70
C ILE A 130 15.65 -9.48 -5.46
N SER A 131 14.94 -8.62 -4.71
CA SER A 131 15.55 -7.90 -3.60
C SER A 131 14.51 -7.33 -2.64
N LEU A 132 14.98 -6.88 -1.49
CA LEU A 132 14.17 -6.11 -0.56
C LEU A 132 14.04 -4.67 -1.07
N ALA A 133 12.82 -4.17 -1.27
CA ALA A 133 12.57 -2.77 -1.57
C ALA A 133 12.68 -1.91 -0.29
N GLY A 134 12.19 -2.44 0.82
CA GLY A 134 12.29 -1.80 2.14
C GLY A 134 11.30 -2.34 3.15
N SER A 135 11.50 -1.91 4.40
CA SER A 135 10.67 -2.19 5.57
C SER A 135 10.10 -0.88 6.11
N TYR A 136 8.83 -0.91 6.51
CA TYR A 136 8.07 0.27 6.89
C TYR A 136 7.29 0.01 8.18
N LYS A 137 7.45 0.92 9.14
CA LYS A 137 6.59 0.97 10.32
C LYS A 137 5.41 1.90 10.05
N LEU A 138 4.22 1.31 9.92
CA LEU A 138 2.96 2.04 9.77
C LEU A 138 2.28 2.19 11.14
N LYS A 139 1.19 2.95 11.20
CA LYS A 139 0.52 3.28 12.46
C LYS A 139 0.11 2.04 13.28
N GLU A 140 -0.48 1.04 12.63
CA GLU A 140 -1.05 -0.15 13.28
C GLU A 140 -0.36 -1.46 12.87
N ARG A 141 0.66 -1.40 12.00
CA ARG A 141 1.29 -2.59 11.41
C ARG A 141 2.72 -2.33 10.95
N MET A 142 3.49 -3.39 10.75
CA MET A 142 4.74 -3.34 9.98
C MET A 142 4.50 -3.88 8.59
N ALA A 143 5.22 -3.35 7.60
CA ALA A 143 5.12 -3.76 6.21
C ALA A 143 6.50 -3.97 5.62
N VAL A 144 6.70 -5.01 4.83
CA VAL A 144 7.90 -5.22 4.03
C VAL A 144 7.49 -5.33 2.57
N ARG A 145 8.23 -4.64 1.70
CA ARG A 145 8.08 -4.76 0.25
C ARG A 145 9.27 -5.50 -0.34
N VAL A 146 8.97 -6.47 -1.18
CA VAL A 146 9.94 -7.29 -1.91
C VAL A 146 9.76 -7.04 -3.39
N VAL A 147 10.85 -6.72 -4.09
CA VAL A 147 10.88 -6.50 -5.53
C VAL A 147 10.77 -7.84 -6.25
N LEU A 148 9.88 -7.89 -7.23
CA LEU A 148 9.65 -9.04 -8.09
C LEU A 148 9.97 -8.69 -9.53
N CYS A 149 10.40 -9.68 -10.32
CA CYS A 149 10.55 -9.55 -11.77
C CYS A 149 10.03 -10.82 -12.44
N ARG A 150 9.10 -10.65 -13.39
CA ARG A 150 8.59 -11.73 -14.23
C ARG A 150 9.37 -11.83 -15.52
N GLU A 151 9.66 -13.06 -15.95
CA GLU A 151 10.27 -13.35 -17.27
C GLU A 151 9.37 -12.92 -18.44
#